data_AF-A0AAD6QDB5-F1
#
_entry.id   AF-A0AAD6QDB5-F1
#
_cell.length_a   1.000
_cell.length_b   1.000
_cell.length_c   1.000
_cell.angle_alpha   90.00
_cell.angle_beta   90.00
_cell.angle_gamma   90.00
#
_symmetry.space_group_name_H-M   'P 1'
#
loop_
_entity.id
_entity.type
_entity.pdbx_description
1 polymer ?
#
loop_
_entity_poly.entity_id
_entity_poly.type
_entity_poly.pdbx_seq_one_letter_code
_entity_poly.pdbx_strand_id
1 'polypeptide(L)'
;MRVQKKNRIYELGSLPPFLLVFAGDVEGVEHRWNQHGLGGDNLEGLCRDLHPGPVSLLHWSGKGKPWLRLNSKRPCPLDALWAPYDLYRHPTLFCDS
;
A
#
# COMPACT_ATOMS: atom_id res chain seq x y z
N MET A 1 -20.19 -7.39 -18.02
CA MET A 1 -19.85 -8.02 -16.73
C MET A 1 -21.12 -8.57 -16.11
N ARG A 2 -21.14 -9.85 -15.67
CA ARG A 2 -22.28 -10.39 -14.91
C ARG A 2 -22.30 -9.76 -13.51
N VAL A 3 -23.46 -9.29 -13.07
CA VAL A 3 -23.67 -8.77 -11.71
C VAL A 3 -23.34 -9.87 -10.71
N GLN A 4 -22.48 -9.58 -9.72
CA GLN A 4 -22.13 -10.52 -8.65
C GLN A 4 -23.40 -10.97 -7.91
N LYS A 5 -23.47 -12.26 -7.53
CA LYS A 5 -24.56 -12.81 -6.72
C LYS A 5 -24.77 -11.95 -5.45
N LYS A 6 -26.04 -11.62 -5.13
CA LYS A 6 -26.42 -10.77 -3.99
C LYS A 6 -25.88 -11.24 -2.63
N ASN A 7 -25.60 -12.54 -2.47
CA ASN A 7 -25.04 -13.10 -1.24
C ASN A 7 -23.57 -13.46 -1.46
N ARG A 8 -22.68 -12.83 -0.69
CA ARG A 8 -21.25 -13.13 -0.67
C ARG A 8 -20.98 -14.11 0.47
N ILE A 9 -20.19 -15.15 0.19
CA ILE A 9 -19.74 -16.10 1.22
C ILE A 9 -18.51 -15.57 2.00
N TYR A 10 -17.99 -14.40 1.62
CA TYR A 10 -16.77 -13.80 2.15
C TYR A 10 -16.70 -12.29 1.90
N GLU A 11 -16.14 -11.51 2.82
CA GLU A 11 -16.19 -10.03 2.78
C GLU A 11 -14.84 -9.31 2.89
N LEU A 12 -13.77 -9.94 3.42
CA LEU A 12 -12.56 -9.21 3.84
C LEU A 12 -11.55 -8.92 2.70
N GLY A 13 -11.73 -9.49 1.50
CA GLY A 13 -10.85 -9.27 0.34
C GLY A 13 -10.58 -10.52 -0.49
N SER A 14 -9.62 -10.45 -1.41
CA SER A 14 -9.25 -11.60 -2.25
C SER A 14 -8.12 -12.46 -1.67
N LEU A 15 -7.24 -11.86 -0.86
CA LEU A 15 -6.03 -12.53 -0.38
C LEU A 15 -6.32 -13.85 0.36
N PRO A 16 -7.26 -13.93 1.34
CA PRO A 16 -7.47 -15.19 2.04
C PRO A 16 -8.08 -16.29 1.16
N PRO A 17 -9.08 -16.02 0.29
CA PRO A 17 -9.49 -17.00 -0.73
C PRO A 17 -8.36 -17.49 -1.64
N PHE A 18 -7.45 -16.61 -2.07
CA PHE A 18 -6.30 -17.01 -2.87
C PHE A 18 -5.36 -17.95 -2.10
N LEU A 19 -5.07 -17.65 -0.83
CA LEU A 19 -4.25 -18.52 0.02
C LEU A 19 -4.89 -19.89 0.27
N LEU A 20 -6.23 -19.97 0.32
CA LEU A 20 -6.94 -21.25 0.42
C LEU A 20 -6.82 -22.09 -0.85
N VAL A 21 -6.93 -21.46 -2.02
CA VAL A 21 -6.83 -22.15 -3.32
C VAL A 21 -5.43 -22.72 -3.54
N PHE A 22 -4.39 -21.97 -3.16
CA PHE A 22 -2.99 -22.36 -3.33
C PHE A 22 -2.37 -22.93 -2.04
N ALA A 23 -3.17 -23.41 -1.09
CA ALA A 23 -2.67 -23.90 0.18
C ALA A 23 -1.71 -25.09 -0.02
N GLY A 24 -0.45 -24.93 0.39
CA GLY A 24 0.60 -25.93 0.21
C GLY A 24 1.31 -25.88 -1.16
N ASP A 25 0.89 -24.98 -2.05
CA ASP A 25 1.47 -24.74 -3.38
C ASP A 25 1.89 -23.26 -3.51
N VAL A 26 2.57 -22.76 -2.48
CA VAL A 26 3.09 -21.38 -2.41
C VAL A 26 4.58 -21.41 -2.15
N GLU A 27 5.32 -20.55 -2.86
CA GLU A 27 6.75 -20.39 -2.69
C GLU A 27 7.08 -19.04 -2.05
N GLY A 28 8.13 -19.03 -1.22
CA GLY A 28 8.64 -17.82 -0.59
C GLY A 28 9.30 -16.89 -1.60
N VAL A 29 9.02 -15.60 -1.51
CA VAL A 29 9.70 -14.55 -2.28
C VAL A 29 10.50 -13.67 -1.31
N GLU A 30 11.71 -13.26 -1.71
CA GLU A 30 12.53 -12.35 -0.89
C GLU A 30 11.76 -11.08 -0.51
N HIS A 31 11.94 -10.61 0.73
CA HIS A 31 11.27 -9.40 1.26
C HIS A 31 11.48 -8.15 0.41
N ARG A 32 12.59 -8.06 -0.33
CA ARG A 32 12.88 -6.93 -1.24
C ARG A 32 11.78 -6.67 -2.27
N TRP A 33 11.01 -7.70 -2.63
CA TRP A 33 9.94 -7.66 -3.62
C TRP A 33 8.57 -7.32 -3.02
N ASN A 34 8.46 -7.18 -1.70
CA ASN A 34 7.22 -6.83 -1.03
C ASN A 34 7.46 -6.24 0.37
N GLN A 35 8.09 -5.06 0.46
CA GLN A 35 8.20 -4.32 1.73
C GLN A 35 6.83 -3.75 2.11
N HIS A 36 6.03 -4.54 2.81
CA HIS A 36 4.62 -4.26 3.08
C HIS A 36 4.38 -3.62 4.45
N GLY A 37 3.14 -3.18 4.70
CA GLY A 37 2.74 -2.59 5.98
C GLY A 37 3.12 -1.12 6.12
N LEU A 38 3.61 -0.48 5.05
CA LEU A 38 4.00 0.93 5.06
C LEU A 38 2.79 1.87 5.17
N GLY A 39 1.57 1.34 5.03
CA GLY A 39 0.35 2.09 5.32
C GLY A 39 0.07 2.27 6.82
N GLY A 40 0.96 1.80 7.68
CA GLY A 40 0.86 1.89 9.14
C GLY A 40 -0.10 0.86 9.72
N ASP A 41 -0.16 0.79 11.04
CA ASP A 41 -1.15 -0.04 11.71
C ASP A 41 -2.55 0.57 11.57
N ASN A 42 -3.59 -0.26 11.65
CA ASN A 42 -4.97 0.17 11.40
C ASN A 42 -5.66 0.79 12.62
N LEU A 43 -4.99 0.87 13.77
CA LEU A 43 -5.54 1.35 15.04
C LEU A 43 -5.04 2.77 15.34
N GLU A 44 -3.73 2.93 15.43
CA GLU A 44 -3.03 4.17 15.80
C GLU A 44 -2.42 4.87 14.58
N GLY A 45 -2.21 4.15 13.47
CA GLY A 45 -1.65 4.73 12.24
C GLY A 45 -0.16 5.03 12.34
N LEU A 46 0.56 4.33 13.21
CA LEU A 46 2.00 4.48 13.41
C LEU A 46 2.78 4.12 12.14
N CYS A 47 3.83 4.88 11.88
CA CYS A 47 4.76 4.62 10.80
C CYS A 47 5.55 3.33 11.08
N ARG A 48 5.89 2.61 10.02
CA ARG A 48 6.72 1.41 10.08
C ARG A 48 8.01 1.61 9.30
N ASP A 49 9.08 1.07 9.84
CA ASP A 49 10.38 1.01 9.18
C ASP A 49 10.42 -0.12 8.15
N LEU A 50 11.41 -0.06 7.26
CA LEU A 50 11.70 -1.12 6.31
C LEU A 50 12.32 -2.33 7.03
N HIS A 51 12.02 -3.53 6.52
CA HIS A 51 12.78 -4.70 6.95
C HIS A 51 14.24 -4.59 6.47
N PRO A 52 15.21 -5.16 7.21
CA PRO A 52 16.61 -5.14 6.82
C PRO A 52 16.85 -5.75 5.43
N GLY A 53 17.85 -5.24 4.72
CA GLY A 53 18.28 -5.75 3.41
C GLY A 53 17.93 -4.84 2.23
N PRO A 54 18.25 -5.27 1.00
CA PRO A 54 17.93 -4.50 -0.20
C PRO A 54 16.42 -4.37 -0.38
N VAL A 55 16.00 -3.26 -1.00
CA VAL A 55 14.60 -2.99 -1.30
C VAL A 55 14.43 -2.74 -2.79
N SER A 56 13.41 -3.33 -3.39
CA SER A 56 13.08 -3.17 -4.82
C SER A 56 11.62 -2.80 -5.04
N LEU A 57 10.73 -3.20 -4.13
CA LEU A 57 9.32 -2.84 -4.16
C LEU A 57 8.81 -2.45 -2.78
N LEU A 58 8.19 -1.28 -2.70
CA LEU A 58 7.54 -0.73 -1.50
C LEU A 58 6.02 -0.91 -1.60
N HIS A 59 5.39 -1.36 -0.52
CA HIS A 59 3.96 -1.66 -0.49
C HIS A 59 3.27 -1.01 0.72
N TRP A 60 2.54 0.08 0.46
CA TRP A 60 1.68 0.76 1.43
C TRP A 60 0.35 0.01 1.68
N SER A 61 0.46 -1.23 2.15
CA SER A 61 -0.69 -1.98 2.65
C SER A 61 -1.19 -1.39 3.97
N GLY A 62 -2.50 -1.43 4.21
CA GLY A 62 -3.17 -0.72 5.31
C GLY A 62 -3.93 0.52 4.85
N LYS A 63 -4.46 1.28 5.83
CA LYS A 63 -5.32 2.45 5.59
C LYS A 63 -4.55 3.75 5.27
N GLY A 64 -3.34 3.92 5.80
CA GLY A 64 -2.54 5.13 5.61
C GLY A 64 -1.88 5.20 4.25
N LYS A 65 -2.60 5.64 3.22
CA LYS A 65 -2.02 5.82 1.88
C LYS A 65 -1.07 7.02 1.84
N PRO A 66 0.06 6.94 1.12
CA PRO A 66 1.09 7.98 1.16
C PRO A 66 0.56 9.33 0.66
N TRP A 67 -0.21 9.36 -0.44
CA TRP A 67 -0.84 10.59 -0.93
C TRP A 67 -1.80 11.24 0.07
N LEU A 68 -2.54 10.45 0.86
CA LEU A 68 -3.43 11.00 1.89
C LEU A 68 -2.64 11.65 3.03
N ARG A 69 -1.53 11.01 3.45
CA ARG A 69 -0.66 11.53 4.52
C ARG A 69 0.14 12.75 4.07
N LEU A 70 0.62 12.78 2.83
CA LEU A 70 1.25 13.94 2.23
C LEU A 70 0.28 15.13 2.14
N ASN A 71 -0.93 14.91 1.62
CA ASN A 71 -1.95 15.96 1.51
C ASN A 71 -2.40 16.50 2.87
N SER A 72 -2.48 15.63 3.89
CA SER A 72 -2.82 16.04 5.27
C SER A 72 -1.64 16.62 6.05
N LYS A 73 -0.46 16.77 5.43
CA LYS A 73 0.77 17.28 6.06
C LYS A 73 1.19 16.49 7.30
N ARG A 74 0.90 15.18 7.32
CA ARG A 74 1.31 14.22 8.36
C ARG A 74 1.98 13.00 7.73
N PRO A 75 3.09 13.18 6.96
CA PRO A 75 3.74 12.08 6.28
C PRO A 75 4.49 11.19 7.27
N CYS A 76 4.53 9.89 6.97
CA CYS A 76 5.58 9.02 7.47
C CYS A 76 6.88 9.29 6.70
N PRO A 77 8.06 9.03 7.29
CA PRO A 77 9.35 9.27 6.62
C PRO A 77 9.44 8.67 5.21
N LEU A 78 8.90 7.46 5.02
CA LEU A 78 8.93 6.75 3.73
C LEU A 78 7.95 7.31 2.68
N ASP A 79 6.93 8.09 3.07
CA ASP A 79 5.94 8.61 2.11
C ASP A 79 6.57 9.59 1.11
N ALA A 80 7.64 10.28 1.50
CA ALA A 80 8.38 11.15 0.61
C ALA A 80 8.95 10.41 -0.61
N LEU A 81 9.23 9.11 -0.51
CA LEU A 81 9.67 8.29 -1.65
C LEU A 81 8.56 8.10 -2.70
N TRP A 82 7.29 8.22 -2.29
CA TRP A 82 6.16 8.15 -3.20
C TRP A 82 5.90 9.50 -3.90
N ALA A 83 6.23 10.62 -3.25
CA ALA A 83 5.89 11.97 -3.73
C ALA A 83 6.31 12.30 -5.18
N PRO A 84 7.48 11.87 -5.70
CA PRO A 84 7.85 12.10 -7.10
C PRO A 84 6.92 11.42 -8.13
N TYR A 85 6.17 10.41 -7.69
CA TYR A 85 5.21 9.68 -8.50
C TYR A 85 3.79 10.22 -8.36
N ASP A 86 3.59 11.25 -7.54
CA ASP A 86 2.31 11.95 -7.49
C ASP A 86 2.12 12.74 -8.78
N LEU A 87 1.18 12.28 -9.62
CA LEU A 87 0.84 12.95 -10.87
C LEU A 87 -0.06 14.17 -10.63
N TYR A 88 -0.49 14.42 -9.39
CA TYR A 88 -1.26 15.59 -9.05
C TYR A 88 -0.42 16.87 -9.15
N ARG A 89 -0.64 17.61 -10.24
CA ARG A 89 -0.02 18.92 -10.46
C ARG A 89 -0.65 19.95 -9.53
N HIS A 90 0.07 20.35 -8.48
CA HIS A 90 -0.35 21.50 -7.68
C HIS A 90 -0.32 22.77 -8.54
N PRO A 91 -1.45 23.50 -8.68
CA PRO A 91 -1.52 24.71 -9.53
C PRO A 91 -0.52 25.79 -9.12
N THR A 92 -0.08 25.79 -7.87
CA THR A 92 0.78 26.81 -7.26
C THR A 92 2.27 26.67 -7.61
N LEU A 93 2.67 25.63 -8.34
CA LEU A 93 4.06 25.43 -8.78
C LEU A 93 4.30 25.78 -10.25
N PHE A 94 3.27 26.27 -10.96
CA PHE A 94 3.35 26.68 -12.37
C PHE A 94 3.15 28.19 -12.60
N CYS A 95 3.04 29.01 -11.55
CA CYS A 95 3.37 30.43 -11.67
C CYS A 95 4.89 30.54 -11.63
N ASP A 96 5.51 30.39 -12.80
CA ASP A 96 6.83 30.87 -13.21
C ASP A 96 7.42 29.86 -14.21
N SER A 97 6.89 29.91 -15.44
CA SER A 97 7.56 29.45 -16.65
C SER A 97 7.20 30.40 -17.79
#